data_AF-A0A7C2N9L4-F1
#
_entry.id   AF-A0A7C2N9L4-F1
#
_cell.length_a   1.000
_cell.length_b   1.000
_cell.length_c   1.000
_cell.angle_alpha   90.00
_cell.angle_beta   90.00
_cell.angle_gamma   90.00
#
_symmetry.space_group_name_H-M   'P 1'
#
loop_
_entity.id
_entity.type
_entity.pdbx_description
1 polymer ?
#
loop_
_entity_poly.entity_id
_entity_poly.type
_entity_poly.pdbx_seq_one_letter_code
_entity_poly.pdbx_strand_id
1 'polypeptide(L)'
;MSLQRLVNAPFEGLNFVLRFAVIRGLLPRKTAPLSVISVGNITMGGTGKTPLVEALARTLLELGAKPAILTRGYKRLGKTTVVLQGDPGPDWIQAGDEPSLLARRLPHVPVVVDADRLRGARKALSLGATHALLDDGFQHWPLAREVDLVVVDAKDPLGR
;
A
#
# COMPACT_ATOMS: atom_id res chain seq x y z
N MET A 1 0.32 -36.97 0.78
CA MET A 1 1.05 -35.68 0.87
C MET A 1 1.16 -35.15 -0.55
N SER A 2 0.43 -34.10 -0.93
CA SER A 2 0.33 -33.68 -2.34
C SER A 2 1.67 -33.15 -2.85
N LEU A 3 2.03 -33.48 -4.09
CA LEU A 3 3.29 -33.08 -4.75
C LEU A 3 3.55 -31.56 -4.67
N GLN A 4 2.48 -30.77 -4.66
CA GLN A 4 2.50 -29.31 -4.47
C GLN A 4 3.09 -28.86 -3.12
N ARG A 5 2.86 -29.60 -2.02
CA ARG A 5 3.42 -29.26 -0.69
C ARG A 5 4.93 -29.47 -0.64
N LEU A 6 5.45 -30.48 -1.33
CA LEU A 6 6.89 -30.76 -1.38
C LEU A 6 7.65 -29.66 -2.14
N VAL A 7 7.06 -29.17 -3.24
CA VAL A 7 7.65 -28.12 -4.07
C VAL A 7 7.60 -26.75 -3.38
N ASN A 8 6.55 -26.47 -2.60
CA ASN A 8 6.38 -25.18 -1.94
C ASN A 8 7.07 -25.07 -0.57
N ALA A 9 7.42 -26.20 0.07
CA ALA A 9 8.07 -26.22 1.38
C ALA A 9 9.33 -25.34 1.51
N PRO A 10 10.25 -25.28 0.51
CA PRO A 10 11.41 -24.37 0.57
C PRO A 10 11.00 -22.89 0.55
N PHE A 11 9.99 -22.55 -0.25
CA PHE A 11 9.46 -21.19 -0.36
C PHE A 11 8.70 -20.77 0.91
N GLU A 12 7.97 -21.69 1.54
CA GLU A 12 7.32 -21.43 2.82
C GLU A 12 8.33 -21.27 3.96
N GLY A 13 9.37 -22.10 3.99
CA GLY A 13 10.48 -21.97 4.94
C GLY A 13 11.21 -20.63 4.81
N LEU A 14 11.53 -20.21 3.58
CA LEU A 14 12.15 -18.91 3.32
C LEU A 14 11.23 -17.74 3.72
N ASN A 15 9.95 -17.80 3.37
CA ASN A 15 8.97 -16.78 3.77
C ASN A 15 8.82 -16.71 5.29
N PHE A 16 8.83 -17.85 5.98
CA PHE A 16 8.80 -17.90 7.44
C PHE A 16 10.01 -17.23 8.05
N VAL A 17 11.23 -17.56 7.59
CA VAL A 17 12.48 -16.96 8.09
C VAL A 17 12.49 -15.46 7.84
N LEU A 18 12.09 -15.00 6.65
CA LEU A 18 12.00 -13.59 6.32
C LEU A 18 10.97 -12.86 7.19
N ARG A 19 9.76 -13.41 7.35
CA ARG A 19 8.73 -12.83 8.23
C ARG A 19 9.18 -12.78 9.68
N PHE A 20 9.82 -13.84 10.17
CA PHE A 20 10.38 -13.88 11.52
C PHE A 20 11.42 -12.79 11.72
N ALA A 21 12.38 -12.66 10.79
CA ALA A 21 13.40 -11.62 10.85
C ALA A 21 12.79 -10.21 10.83
N VAL A 22 11.74 -9.99 10.04
CA VAL A 22 11.02 -8.72 9.99
C VAL A 22 10.26 -8.40 11.29
N ILE A 23 9.51 -9.37 11.83
CA ILE A 23 8.72 -9.23 13.07
C ILE A 23 9.66 -8.97 14.25
N ARG A 24 10.79 -9.66 14.28
CA ARG A 24 11.83 -9.50 15.30
C ARG A 24 12.68 -8.23 15.12
N GLY A 25 12.44 -7.44 14.07
CA GLY A 25 13.23 -6.23 13.79
C GLY A 25 14.68 -6.50 13.38
N LEU A 26 15.00 -7.74 12.98
CA LEU A 26 16.34 -8.17 12.56
C LEU A 26 16.69 -7.70 11.14
N LEU A 27 15.70 -7.26 10.35
CA LEU A 27 15.95 -6.63 9.05
C LEU A 27 15.92 -5.11 9.16
N PRO A 28 16.89 -4.40 8.55
CA PRO A 28 16.91 -2.95 8.55
C PRO A 28 15.69 -2.39 7.82
N ARG A 29 15.03 -1.41 8.44
CA ARG A 29 13.89 -0.68 7.84
C ARG A 29 14.38 0.70 7.40
N LYS A 30 13.94 1.14 6.22
CA LYS A 30 14.17 2.50 5.73
C LYS A 30 13.09 3.41 6.28
N THR A 31 13.46 4.56 6.82
CA THR A 31 12.52 5.57 7.28
C THR A 31 12.10 6.48 6.13
N ALA A 32 10.82 6.80 6.05
CA ALA A 32 10.32 7.84 5.16
C ALA A 32 10.54 9.22 5.82
N PRO A 33 10.67 10.29 5.02
CA PRO A 33 10.77 11.65 5.53
C PRO A 33 9.39 12.28 5.88
N LEU A 34 8.35 11.46 6.02
CA LEU A 34 6.97 11.83 6.36
C LEU A 34 6.32 10.71 7.18
N SER A 35 5.18 10.98 7.81
CA SER A 35 4.44 9.98 8.57
C SER A 35 3.85 8.92 7.65
N VAL A 36 3.93 7.64 8.02
CA VAL A 36 3.51 6.51 7.18
C VAL A 36 2.52 5.63 7.94
N ILE A 37 1.31 5.57 7.40
CA ILE A 37 0.23 4.69 7.84
C ILE A 37 0.01 3.65 6.76
N SER A 38 -0.06 2.38 7.14
CA SER A 38 -0.21 1.27 6.22
C SER A 38 -1.58 0.64 6.38
N VAL A 39 -2.27 0.39 5.26
CA VAL A 39 -3.53 -0.35 5.23
C VAL A 39 -3.26 -1.69 4.55
N GLY A 40 -3.53 -2.76 5.28
CA GLY A 40 -3.28 -4.13 4.88
C GLY A 40 -4.52 -5.00 4.99
N ASN A 41 -4.43 -6.21 4.45
CA ASN A 41 -5.41 -7.26 4.67
C ASN A 41 -4.69 -8.59 4.92
N ILE A 42 -5.31 -9.46 5.71
CA ILE A 42 -4.83 -10.82 6.00
C ILE A 42 -5.46 -11.84 5.04
N THR A 43 -6.65 -11.58 4.49
CA THR A 43 -7.35 -12.54 3.62
C THR A 43 -7.16 -12.24 2.13
N MET A 44 -7.45 -13.21 1.26
CA MET A 44 -7.40 -13.01 -0.20
C MET A 44 -8.81 -12.68 -0.68
N GLY A 45 -9.09 -11.40 -0.99
CA GLY A 45 -10.45 -10.97 -1.38
C GLY A 45 -10.65 -9.45 -1.33
N GLY A 46 -11.84 -9.00 -1.77
CA GLY A 46 -12.27 -7.60 -1.76
C GLY A 46 -12.68 -7.13 -0.36
N THR A 47 -11.72 -6.98 0.54
CA THR A 47 -11.97 -6.76 1.97
C THR A 47 -12.28 -5.33 2.39
N GLY A 48 -12.63 -4.44 1.46
CA GLY A 48 -12.92 -3.04 1.81
C GLY A 48 -11.69 -2.19 2.14
N LYS A 49 -10.47 -2.63 1.77
CA LYS A 49 -9.24 -1.83 1.89
C LYS A 49 -9.35 -0.47 1.22
N THR A 50 -9.76 -0.44 -0.06
CA THR A 50 -9.87 0.80 -0.83
C THR A 50 -10.89 1.79 -0.20
N PRO A 51 -12.10 1.37 0.21
CA PRO A 51 -12.98 2.21 1.05
C PRO A 51 -12.33 2.71 2.34
N LEU A 52 -11.56 1.89 3.06
CA LEU A 52 -10.89 2.31 4.29
C LEU A 52 -9.77 3.34 4.01
N VAL A 53 -8.96 3.13 2.98
CA VAL A 53 -7.94 4.10 2.54
C VAL A 53 -8.60 5.41 2.17
N GLU A 54 -9.73 5.38 1.46
CA GLU A 54 -10.51 6.56 1.12
C GLU A 54 -11.02 7.28 2.37
N ALA A 55 -11.61 6.56 3.33
CA ALA A 55 -12.10 7.13 4.58
C ALA A 55 -10.98 7.77 5.41
N LEU A 56 -9.84 7.08 5.57
CA LEU A 56 -8.66 7.60 6.28
C LEU A 56 -8.11 8.86 5.62
N ALA A 57 -8.05 8.90 4.29
CA ALA A 57 -7.60 10.09 3.56
C ALA A 57 -8.52 11.29 3.84
N ARG A 58 -9.84 11.07 3.85
CA ARG A 58 -10.82 12.12 4.19
C ARG A 58 -10.67 12.59 5.63
N THR A 59 -10.56 11.67 6.59
CA THR A 59 -10.35 12.04 8.00
C THR A 59 -9.06 12.84 8.19
N LEU A 60 -7.96 12.46 7.53
CA LEU A 60 -6.71 13.22 7.60
C LEU A 60 -6.86 14.63 7.02
N LEU A 61 -7.58 14.78 5.90
CA LEU A 61 -7.90 16.10 5.34
C LEU A 61 -8.74 16.96 6.30
N GLU A 62 -9.76 16.38 6.92
CA GLU A 62 -10.62 17.05 7.91
C GLU A 62 -9.83 17.52 9.14
N LEU A 63 -8.80 16.76 9.53
CA LEU A 63 -7.85 17.11 10.59
C LEU A 63 -6.78 18.13 10.16
N GLY A 64 -6.85 18.65 8.92
CA GLY A 64 -5.91 19.64 8.39
C GLY A 64 -4.57 19.05 7.93
N ALA A 65 -4.44 17.73 7.90
CA ALA A 65 -3.25 17.08 7.36
C ALA A 65 -3.27 17.06 5.82
N LYS A 66 -2.12 16.70 5.23
CA LYS A 66 -1.93 16.59 3.77
C LYS A 66 -1.59 15.15 3.41
N PRO A 67 -2.59 14.26 3.25
CA PRO A 67 -2.34 12.87 2.91
C PRO A 67 -1.94 12.72 1.44
N ALA A 68 -1.18 11.68 1.15
CA ALA A 68 -0.99 11.12 -0.18
C ALA A 68 -1.13 9.60 -0.11
N ILE A 69 -1.73 8.99 -1.13
CA ILE A 69 -1.90 7.54 -1.20
C ILE A 69 -0.74 6.96 -2.00
N LEU A 70 -0.06 5.95 -1.45
CA LEU A 70 0.99 5.21 -2.14
C LEU A 70 0.50 3.81 -2.50
N THR A 71 0.45 3.52 -3.79
CA THR A 71 0.03 2.22 -4.31
C THR A 71 1.04 1.66 -5.29
N ARG A 72 0.99 0.36 -5.56
CA ARG A 72 1.92 -0.31 -6.49
C ARG A 72 1.50 -0.13 -7.95
N GLY A 73 0.19 0.03 -8.21
CA GLY A 73 -0.38 -0.05 -9.55
C GLY A 73 -0.32 -1.47 -10.08
N TYR A 74 -1.33 -2.27 -9.76
CA TYR A 74 -1.44 -3.64 -10.27
C TYR A 74 -1.60 -3.61 -11.81
N LYS A 75 -0.86 -4.47 -12.53
CA LYS A 75 -0.84 -4.55 -14.01
C LYS A 75 -0.32 -3.31 -14.78
N ARG A 76 0.40 -2.38 -14.14
CA ARG A 76 0.98 -1.24 -14.85
C ARG A 76 2.05 -1.62 -15.88
N LEU A 77 2.08 -0.90 -16.99
CA LEU A 77 3.12 -0.97 -18.02
C LEU A 77 4.19 0.10 -17.73
N GLY A 78 5.15 -0.18 -16.84
CA GLY A 78 6.26 0.76 -16.59
C GLY A 78 6.94 0.65 -15.23
N LYS A 79 8.12 1.26 -15.12
CA LYS A 79 8.90 1.35 -13.86
C LYS A 79 8.92 2.75 -13.25
N THR A 80 8.44 3.76 -13.97
CA THR A 80 8.42 5.17 -13.54
C THR A 80 7.38 5.40 -12.45
N THR A 81 7.58 6.45 -11.66
CA THR A 81 6.58 6.95 -10.71
C THR A 81 5.48 7.66 -11.48
N VAL A 82 4.22 7.28 -11.26
CA VAL A 82 3.05 8.01 -11.81
C VAL A 82 2.35 8.72 -10.66
N VAL A 83 1.89 9.94 -10.88
CA VAL A 83 1.13 10.72 -9.89
C VAL A 83 -0.21 11.06 -10.51
N LEU A 84 -1.29 10.68 -9.84
CA LEU A 84 -2.64 11.04 -10.22
C LEU A 84 -3.24 11.97 -9.17
N GLN A 85 -4.02 12.96 -9.61
CA GLN A 85 -4.77 13.83 -8.72
C GLN A 85 -5.99 14.36 -9.48
N GLY A 86 -7.19 14.10 -8.96
CA GLY A 86 -8.42 14.42 -9.68
C GLY A 86 -8.67 13.48 -10.86
N ASP A 87 -9.00 14.02 -12.03
CA ASP A 87 -9.20 13.21 -13.23
C ASP A 87 -7.84 12.80 -13.84
N PRO A 88 -7.50 11.50 -13.86
CA PRO A 88 -6.23 11.01 -14.38
C PRO A 88 -6.05 11.20 -15.89
N GLY A 89 -7.10 11.49 -16.67
CA GLY A 89 -6.98 11.60 -18.13
C GLY A 89 -6.26 10.37 -18.73
N PRO A 90 -5.35 10.49 -19.70
CA PRO A 90 -4.67 9.35 -20.33
C PRO A 90 -3.74 8.56 -19.38
N ASP A 91 -3.38 9.11 -18.22
CA ASP A 91 -2.44 8.48 -17.28
C ASP A 91 -3.04 7.24 -16.59
N TRP A 92 -4.36 7.01 -16.69
CA TRP A 92 -5.01 5.80 -16.17
C TRP A 92 -4.41 4.52 -16.78
N ILE A 93 -3.95 4.56 -18.03
CA ILE A 93 -3.34 3.41 -18.72
C ILE A 93 -2.06 2.97 -18.00
N GLN A 94 -1.32 3.92 -17.44
CA GLN A 94 -0.07 3.66 -16.73
C GLN A 94 -0.28 3.39 -15.25
N ALA A 95 -1.34 3.93 -14.65
CA ALA A 95 -1.61 3.82 -13.23
C ALA A 95 -2.46 2.60 -12.85
N GLY A 96 -3.40 2.21 -13.72
CA GLY A 96 -4.42 1.19 -13.49
C GLY A 96 -5.73 1.75 -12.91
N ASP A 97 -6.76 0.91 -12.90
CA ASP A 97 -8.14 1.32 -12.58
C ASP A 97 -8.33 1.74 -11.12
N GLU A 98 -7.75 1.01 -10.15
CA GLU A 98 -7.91 1.31 -8.72
C GLU A 98 -7.27 2.66 -8.33
N PRO A 99 -6.01 2.98 -8.70
CA PRO A 99 -5.43 4.29 -8.41
C PRO A 99 -6.20 5.43 -9.09
N SER A 100 -6.69 5.22 -10.31
CA SER A 100 -7.51 6.18 -11.05
C SER A 100 -8.85 6.45 -10.37
N LEU A 101 -9.50 5.41 -9.83
CA LEU A 101 -10.73 5.57 -9.06
C LEU A 101 -10.51 6.39 -7.79
N LEU A 102 -9.45 6.09 -7.04
CA LEU A 102 -9.10 6.83 -5.82
C LEU A 102 -8.80 8.30 -6.13
N ALA A 103 -8.03 8.58 -7.19
CA ALA A 103 -7.71 9.95 -7.59
C ALA A 103 -8.97 10.77 -7.94
N ARG A 104 -9.94 10.15 -8.62
CA ARG A 104 -11.22 10.78 -8.96
C ARG A 104 -12.08 11.08 -7.73
N ARG A 105 -12.12 10.14 -6.77
CA ARG A 105 -12.91 10.30 -5.54
C ARG A 105 -12.28 11.27 -4.55
N LEU A 106 -10.97 11.43 -4.61
CA LEU A 106 -10.17 12.27 -3.74
C LEU A 106 -9.36 13.29 -4.55
N PRO A 107 -10.01 14.28 -5.19
CA PRO A 107 -9.35 15.21 -6.10
C PRO A 107 -8.25 16.07 -5.45
N HIS A 108 -8.26 16.17 -4.12
CA HIS A 108 -7.26 16.92 -3.34
C HIS A 108 -6.17 16.04 -2.71
N VAL A 109 -6.19 14.72 -2.96
CA VAL A 109 -5.23 13.76 -2.42
C VAL A 109 -4.41 13.18 -3.58
N PRO A 110 -3.09 13.42 -3.64
CA PRO A 110 -2.25 12.78 -4.63
C PRO A 110 -2.23 11.26 -4.45
N VAL A 111 -2.43 10.53 -5.54
CA VAL A 111 -2.23 9.08 -5.60
C VAL A 111 -0.94 8.81 -6.36
N VAL A 112 0.08 8.34 -5.65
CA VAL A 112 1.40 8.04 -6.19
C VAL A 112 1.51 6.55 -6.43
N VAL A 113 1.72 6.18 -7.69
CA VAL A 113 1.88 4.80 -8.15
C VAL A 113 3.36 4.50 -8.32
N ASP A 114 3.91 3.68 -7.42
CA ASP A 114 5.30 3.26 -7.48
C ASP A 114 5.53 1.90 -6.81
N ALA A 115 6.31 1.02 -7.45
CA ALA A 115 6.73 -0.26 -6.88
C ALA A 115 7.72 -0.09 -5.70
N ASP A 116 8.48 1.00 -5.67
CA ASP A 116 9.33 1.37 -4.55
C ASP A 116 8.59 2.40 -3.67
N ARG A 117 8.12 1.96 -2.50
CA ARG A 117 7.35 2.82 -1.59
C ARG A 117 8.17 3.96 -1.01
N LEU A 118 9.48 3.80 -0.86
CA LEU A 118 10.33 4.89 -0.36
C LEU A 118 10.49 5.99 -1.42
N ARG A 119 10.64 5.60 -2.69
CA ARG A 119 10.63 6.57 -3.80
C ARG A 119 9.26 7.25 -3.90
N GLY A 120 8.18 6.48 -3.78
CA GLY A 120 6.81 7.02 -3.73
C GLY A 120 6.61 8.02 -2.58
N ALA A 121 7.10 7.71 -1.38
CA ALA A 121 7.03 8.60 -0.22
C ALA A 121 7.83 9.90 -0.43
N ARG A 122 9.03 9.82 -1.01
CA ARG A 122 9.80 11.02 -1.38
C ARG A 122 9.07 11.87 -2.41
N LYS A 123 8.42 11.24 -3.40
CA LYS A 123 7.59 11.95 -4.37
C LYS A 123 6.39 12.61 -3.69
N ALA A 124 5.69 11.91 -2.80
CA ALA A 124 4.60 12.48 -2.03
C ALA A 124 5.05 13.70 -1.20
N LEU A 125 6.20 13.61 -0.52
CA LEU A 125 6.77 14.75 0.21
C LEU A 125 7.01 15.95 -0.73
N SER A 126 7.56 15.72 -1.93
CA SER A 126 7.79 16.79 -2.91
C SER A 126 6.50 17.46 -3.41
N LEU A 127 5.35 16.79 -3.25
CA LEU A 127 4.02 17.33 -3.54
C LEU A 127 3.39 18.04 -2.32
N GLY A 128 4.12 18.16 -1.21
CA GLY A 128 3.65 18.80 0.02
C GLY A 128 2.88 17.88 0.96
N ALA A 129 2.90 16.57 0.73
CA ALA A 129 2.28 15.61 1.64
C ALA A 129 3.02 15.58 2.99
N THR A 130 2.25 15.45 4.05
CA THR A 130 2.74 15.24 5.44
C THR A 130 2.56 13.80 5.88
N HIS A 131 1.62 13.07 5.26
CA HIS A 131 1.29 11.70 5.59
C HIS A 131 1.20 10.85 4.32
N ALA A 132 1.73 9.63 4.35
CA ALA A 132 1.57 8.63 3.32
C ALA A 132 0.66 7.50 3.82
N LEU A 133 -0.38 7.21 3.04
CA LEU A 133 -1.25 6.05 3.23
C LEU A 133 -0.82 4.94 2.26
N LEU A 134 -0.27 3.84 2.77
CA LEU A 134 0.10 2.71 1.93
C LEU A 134 -1.15 1.86 1.65
N ASP A 135 -1.58 1.84 0.39
CA ASP A 135 -2.58 0.89 -0.08
C ASP A 135 -1.91 -0.46 -0.37
N ASP A 136 -2.38 -1.50 0.30
CA ASP A 136 -1.80 -2.85 0.35
C ASP A 136 -0.35 -2.89 0.88
N GLY A 137 -0.09 -2.08 1.91
CA GLY A 137 1.25 -1.92 2.50
C GLY A 137 1.76 -3.13 3.27
N PHE A 138 0.89 -4.06 3.67
CA PHE A 138 1.23 -5.12 4.65
C PHE A 138 2.40 -6.01 4.21
N GLN A 139 2.57 -6.24 2.91
CA GLN A 139 3.65 -7.06 2.35
C GLN A 139 4.95 -6.27 2.11
N HIS A 140 4.94 -4.93 2.26
CA HIS A 140 6.08 -4.06 2.00
C HIS A 140 6.85 -3.71 3.28
N TRP A 141 7.54 -4.70 3.83
CA TRP A 141 8.33 -4.62 5.06
C TRP A 141 9.55 -3.67 5.07
N PRO A 142 10.19 -3.31 3.93
CA PRO A 142 11.38 -2.46 3.96
C PRO A 142 11.14 -0.99 4.38
N LEU A 143 9.90 -0.51 4.38
CA LEU A 143 9.55 0.85 4.79
C LEU A 143 9.05 0.85 6.24
N ALA A 144 9.63 1.70 7.09
CA ALA A 144 9.16 1.91 8.45
C ALA A 144 7.78 2.59 8.43
N ARG A 145 6.93 2.18 9.37
CA ARG A 145 5.52 2.61 9.50
C ARG A 145 5.26 2.93 10.95
N GLU A 146 4.48 3.97 11.20
CA GLU A 146 4.06 4.34 12.56
C GLU A 146 2.84 3.54 12.98
N VAL A 147 1.93 3.30 12.03
CA VAL A 147 0.67 2.58 12.25
C VAL A 147 0.42 1.59 11.11
N ASP A 148 0.06 0.36 11.48
CA ASP A 148 -0.42 -0.67 10.56
C ASP A 148 -1.89 -0.97 10.90
N LEU A 149 -2.79 -0.64 9.97
CA LEU A 149 -4.22 -0.96 10.03
C LEU A 149 -4.49 -2.20 9.19
N VAL A 150 -5.08 -3.21 9.82
CA VAL A 150 -5.39 -4.47 9.16
C VAL A 150 -6.88 -4.61 9.03
N VAL A 151 -7.35 -4.74 7.79
CA VAL A 151 -8.74 -5.07 7.52
C VAL A 151 -8.91 -6.57 7.60
N VAL A 152 -9.98 -7.01 8.25
CA VAL A 152 -10.35 -8.41 8.40
C VAL A 152 -11.77 -8.55 7.87
N ASP A 153 -12.01 -9.53 7.01
CA ASP A 153 -13.36 -9.82 6.56
C ASP A 153 -14.19 -10.36 7.73
N ALA A 154 -15.30 -9.69 8.04
CA ALA A 154 -16.17 -10.10 9.15
C ALA A 154 -16.82 -11.48 8.92
N LYS A 155 -17.00 -11.88 7.65
CA LYS A 155 -17.62 -13.17 7.28
C LYS A 155 -16.60 -14.30 7.22
N ASP A 156 -15.36 -13.97 6.90
CA ASP A 156 -14.27 -14.91 6.83
C ASP A 156 -12.98 -14.29 7.39
N PRO A 157 -12.85 -14.19 8.72
CA PRO A 157 -11.74 -13.49 9.35
C PRO A 157 -10.38 -14.19 9.16
N LEU A 158 -10.38 -15.43 8.68
CA LEU A 158 -9.18 -16.26 8.54
C LEU A 158 -8.89 -16.67 7.09
N GLY A 159 -9.72 -16.32 6.11
CA GLY A 159 -9.52 -16.67 4.71
C GLY A 159 -9.75 -18.16 4.43
N ARG A 160 -10.73 -18.80 5.10
CA ARG A 160 -10.96 -20.25 5.12
C ARG A 160 -12.24 -20.69 4.40
#